data_AF-A0A2X3IPJ2-F1
#
_entry.id   AF-A0A2X3IPJ2-F1
#
_cell.length_a   1.000
_cell.length_b   1.000
_cell.length_c   1.000
_cell.angle_alpha   90.00
_cell.angle_beta   90.00
_cell.angle_gamma   90.00
#
_symmetry.space_group_name_H-M   'P 1'
#
loop_
_entity.id
_entity.type
_entity.pdbx_description
1 polymer ?
#
loop_
_entity_poly.entity_id
_entity_poly.type
_entity_poly.pdbx_seq_one_letter_code
_entity_poly.pdbx_strand_id
1 'polypeptide(L)'
;MGVPASEALQVGSIMATKLVSNEFVAMMDLQKIASTLSPRAEGIISIFLVSFANFSSIGIIAGAIKGLNEEQGNVVSRFGLKLVYGSTLVSVLSASIAALVL
;
A
#
# COMPACT_ATOMS: atom_id res chain seq x y z
N MET A 1 -10.28 3.19 -8.51
CA MET A 1 -9.05 2.60 -9.04
C MET A 1 -9.14 2.10 -10.48
N GLY A 2 -10.27 1.62 -11.01
CA GLY A 2 -10.39 1.41 -12.46
C GLY A 2 -9.66 0.18 -13.05
N VAL A 3 -9.36 -0.80 -12.20
CA VAL A 3 -8.86 -2.13 -12.60
C VAL A 3 -10.00 -2.94 -13.24
N PRO A 4 -9.78 -3.68 -14.35
CA PRO A 4 -10.77 -4.57 -14.94
C PRO A 4 -11.31 -5.59 -13.93
N ALA A 5 -12.63 -5.85 -13.96
CA ALA A 5 -13.28 -6.73 -12.99
C ALA A 5 -12.71 -8.16 -12.97
N SER A 6 -12.27 -8.67 -14.12
CA SER A 6 -11.63 -9.98 -14.25
C SER A 6 -10.27 -10.08 -13.55
N GLU A 7 -9.58 -8.96 -13.34
CA GLU A 7 -8.23 -8.89 -12.76
C GLU A 7 -8.27 -8.39 -11.31
N ALA A 8 -9.43 -7.90 -10.85
CA ALA A 8 -9.61 -7.25 -9.55
C ALA A 8 -9.22 -8.16 -8.37
N LEU A 9 -9.47 -9.47 -8.46
CA LEU A 9 -9.11 -10.42 -7.40
C LEU A 9 -7.59 -10.58 -7.28
N GLN A 10 -6.88 -10.74 -8.40
CA GLN A 10 -5.41 -10.88 -8.39
C GLN A 10 -4.74 -9.60 -7.91
N VAL A 11 -5.17 -8.45 -8.43
CA VAL A 11 -4.70 -7.13 -7.99
C VAL A 11 -4.99 -6.93 -6.51
N GLY A 12 -6.22 -7.19 -6.06
CA GLY A 12 -6.63 -7.04 -4.67
C GLY A 12 -5.82 -7.91 -3.70
N SER A 13 -5.47 -9.13 -4.11
CA SER A 13 -4.60 -10.00 -3.30
C SER A 13 -3.21 -9.40 -3.09
N ILE A 14 -2.60 -8.84 -4.14
CA ILE A 14 -1.29 -8.18 -4.03
C ILE A 14 -1.38 -6.91 -3.18
N MET A 15 -2.46 -6.14 -3.32
CA MET A 15 -2.72 -4.98 -2.46
C MET A 15 -2.81 -5.38 -0.99
N ALA A 16 -3.45 -6.51 -0.68
CA ALA A 16 -3.53 -7.06 0.67
C ALA A 16 -2.16 -7.53 1.18
N THR A 17 -1.36 -8.20 0.35
CA THR A 17 0.02 -8.57 0.69
C THR A 17 0.83 -7.34 1.11
N LYS A 18 0.72 -6.22 0.39
CA LYS A 18 1.39 -4.97 0.76
C LYS A 18 0.98 -4.48 2.16
N LEU A 19 -0.31 -4.49 2.47
CA LEU A 19 -0.83 -3.98 3.74
C LEU A 19 -0.37 -4.82 4.93
N VAL A 20 -0.47 -6.14 4.79
CA VAL A 20 -0.18 -7.10 5.87
C VAL A 20 1.32 -7.33 6.03
N SER A 21 2.07 -7.30 4.93
CA SER A 21 3.53 -7.48 4.91
C SER A 21 4.22 -6.14 4.61
N ASN A 22 4.63 -5.94 3.35
CA ASN A 22 5.22 -4.70 2.85
C ASN A 22 5.18 -4.68 1.31
N GLU A 23 5.51 -3.53 0.75
CA GLU A 23 5.58 -3.26 -0.67
C GLU A 23 6.59 -4.12 -1.43
N PHE A 24 7.75 -4.45 -0.85
CA PHE A 24 8.75 -5.28 -1.54
C PHE A 24 8.24 -6.71 -1.75
N VAL A 25 7.57 -7.30 -0.75
CA VAL A 25 6.94 -8.62 -0.89
C VAL A 25 5.84 -8.58 -1.95
N ALA A 26 5.00 -7.54 -1.93
CA ALA A 26 3.95 -7.36 -2.92
C ALA A 26 4.50 -7.13 -4.35
N MET A 27 5.62 -6.43 -4.51
CA MET A 27 6.29 -6.24 -5.80
C MET A 27 6.86 -7.56 -6.34
N MET A 28 7.39 -8.44 -5.47
CA MET A 28 7.79 -9.79 -5.88
C MET A 28 6.60 -10.63 -6.35
N ASP A 29 5.44 -10.49 -5.71
CA ASP A 29 4.22 -11.18 -6.14
C ASP A 29 3.68 -10.63 -7.47
N LEU A 30 3.72 -9.30 -7.67
CA LEU A 30 3.39 -8.67 -8.94
C LEU A 30 4.30 -9.17 -10.06
N GLN A 31 5.61 -9.25 -9.84
CA GLN A 31 6.57 -9.71 -10.86
C GLN A 31 6.23 -11.11 -11.39
N LYS A 32 5.70 -12.01 -10.55
CA LYS A 32 5.32 -13.37 -10.95
C LYS A 32 4.14 -13.41 -11.91
N ILE A 33 3.25 -12.41 -11.85
CA ILE A 33 2.00 -12.40 -12.61
C ILE A 33 1.88 -11.24 -13.60
N ALA A 34 2.86 -10.32 -13.64
CA ALA A 34 2.80 -9.10 -14.46
C ALA A 34 2.49 -9.40 -15.93
N SER A 35 3.10 -10.45 -16.50
CA SER A 35 2.85 -10.88 -17.89
C SER A 35 1.44 -11.38 -18.17
N THR A 36 0.63 -11.61 -17.13
CA THR A 36 -0.76 -12.07 -17.25
C THR A 36 -1.79 -10.96 -17.04
N LEU A 37 -1.36 -9.77 -16.61
CA LEU A 37 -2.23 -8.62 -16.39
C LEU A 37 -2.30 -7.73 -17.64
N SER A 38 -3.41 -7.04 -17.82
CA SER A 38 -3.50 -5.95 -18.78
C SER A 38 -2.49 -4.83 -18.43
N PRO A 39 -1.91 -4.13 -19.43
CA PRO A 39 -1.00 -3.01 -19.17
C PRO A 39 -1.60 -1.93 -18.26
N ARG A 40 -2.93 -1.75 -18.36
CA ARG A 40 -3.70 -0.87 -17.49
C ARG A 40 -3.66 -1.33 -16.04
N ALA A 41 -3.99 -2.58 -15.75
CA ALA A 41 -3.97 -3.10 -14.38
C ALA A 41 -2.57 -3.12 -13.80
N GLU A 42 -1.57 -3.54 -14.59
CA GLU A 42 -0.16 -3.51 -14.21
C GLU A 42 0.29 -2.09 -13.81
N GLY A 43 -0.06 -1.07 -14.61
CA GLY A 43 0.23 0.32 -14.29
C GLY A 43 -0.45 0.79 -13.00
N ILE A 44 -1.74 0.46 -12.81
CA ILE A 44 -2.51 0.84 -11.62
C ILE A 44 -1.92 0.21 -10.35
N ILE A 45 -1.67 -1.11 -10.35
CA ILE A 45 -1.12 -1.79 -9.18
C ILE A 45 0.31 -1.33 -8.89
N SER A 46 1.13 -1.09 -9.92
CA SER A 46 2.50 -0.57 -9.74
C SER A 46 2.48 0.75 -8.99
N ILE A 47 1.61 1.69 -9.36
CA ILE A 47 1.48 2.98 -8.66
C ILE A 47 0.95 2.81 -7.22
N PHE A 48 0.01 1.89 -7.00
CA PHE A 48 -0.48 1.59 -5.65
C PHE A 48 0.65 1.06 -4.74
N LEU A 49 1.55 0.22 -5.29
CA LEU A 49 2.61 -0.41 -4.53
C LEU A 49 3.73 0.54 -4.12
N VAL A 50 3.96 1.64 -4.85
CA VAL A 50 5.02 2.62 -4.54
C VAL A 50 4.62 3.51 -3.35
N SER A 51 4.67 2.92 -2.15
CA SER A 51 4.54 3.62 -0.86
C SER A 51 4.82 2.65 0.29
N PHE A 52 5.27 3.16 1.43
CA PHE A 52 5.50 2.39 2.66
C PHE A 52 4.24 2.29 3.55
N ALA A 53 3.05 2.42 2.98
CA ALA A 53 1.80 2.31 3.73
C ALA A 53 1.48 0.83 4.03
N ASN A 54 1.88 0.37 5.22
CA ASN A 54 1.65 -0.97 5.77
C ASN A 54 1.71 -0.93 7.32
N PHE A 55 1.31 -2.00 8.01
CA PHE A 55 1.32 -2.04 9.49
C PHE A 55 2.73 -1.92 10.09
N SER A 56 3.72 -2.55 9.46
CA SER A 56 5.12 -2.54 9.92
C SER A 56 5.69 -1.12 9.96
N SER A 57 5.44 -0.30 8.92
CA SER A 57 5.88 1.09 8.84
C SER A 57 5.32 1.96 9.95
N ILE A 58 4.07 1.75 10.36
CA ILE A 58 3.49 2.47 11.50
C ILE A 58 4.20 2.09 12.79
N GLY A 59 4.54 0.81 12.97
CA GLY A 59 5.37 0.36 14.09
C GLY A 59 6.76 1.02 14.11
N ILE A 60 7.41 1.12 12.93
CA ILE A 60 8.71 1.78 12.77
C ILE A 60 8.62 3.27 13.17
N ILE A 61 7.62 3.99 12.67
CA ILE A 61 7.42 5.42 12.99
C ILE A 61 7.11 5.61 14.48
N ALA A 62 6.23 4.79 15.05
CA ALA A 62 5.91 4.84 16.46
C ALA A 62 7.14 4.58 17.35
N GLY A 63 7.95 3.57 17.00
CA GLY A 63 9.19 3.24 17.70
C GLY A 63 10.25 4.34 17.60
N ALA A 64 10.43 4.91 16.40
CA ALA A 64 11.36 6.01 16.18
C ALA A 64 10.96 7.26 17.00
N ILE A 65 9.68 7.63 16.99
CA ILE A 65 9.19 8.77 17.77
C ILE A 65 9.30 8.47 19.27
N LYS A 66 8.96 7.25 19.72
CA LYS A 66 9.10 6.85 21.12
C LYS A 66 10.56 6.95 21.61
N GLY A 67 11.53 6.60 20.76
CA GLY A 67 12.96 6.75 21.07
C GLY A 67 13.42 8.21 21.23
N LEU A 68 12.71 9.17 20.62
CA LEU A 68 12.96 10.60 20.77
C LEU A 68 12.16 11.22 21.92
N ASN A 69 10.90 10.82 22.06
CA ASN A 69 9.96 11.28 23.07
C ASN A 69 8.87 10.21 23.30
N GLU A 70 8.84 9.65 24.50
CA GLU A 70 7.93 8.56 24.82
C GLU A 70 6.44 8.96 24.74
N GLU A 71 6.09 10.15 25.22
CA GLU A 71 4.71 10.65 25.20
C GLU A 71 4.19 10.77 23.75
N GLN A 72 5.00 11.36 22.86
CA GLN A 72 4.65 11.50 21.45
C GLN A 72 4.56 10.14 20.74
N GLY A 73 5.43 9.19 21.07
CA GLY A 73 5.36 7.83 20.53
C GLY A 73 4.06 7.11 20.91
N ASN A 74 3.58 7.32 22.13
CA ASN A 74 2.30 6.78 22.60
C ASN A 74 1.11 7.44 21.88
N VAL A 75 1.17 8.75 21.61
CA VAL A 75 0.16 9.45 20.80
C VAL A 75 0.07 8.84 19.40
N VAL A 76 1.21 8.65 18.73
CA VAL A 76 1.28 8.06 17.38
C VAL A 76 0.69 6.65 17.37
N SER A 77 1.10 5.82 18.34
CA SER A 77 0.62 4.44 18.48
C SER A 77 -0.90 4.38 18.64
N ARG A 78 -1.50 5.30 19.41
CA ARG A 78 -2.95 5.39 19.62
C ARG A 78 -3.72 5.65 18.32
N PHE A 79 -3.10 6.31 17.35
CA PHE A 79 -3.70 6.59 16.04
C PHE A 79 -3.27 5.62 14.94
N GLY A 80 -2.53 4.55 15.27
CA GLY A 80 -1.92 3.66 14.29
C GLY A 80 -2.86 3.16 13.18
N LEU A 81 -4.06 2.70 13.53
CA LEU A 81 -5.05 2.24 12.53
C LEU A 81 -5.51 3.37 11.59
N LYS A 82 -5.68 4.59 12.10
CA LYS A 82 -6.02 5.75 11.28
C LYS A 82 -4.86 6.13 10.34
N LEU A 83 -3.61 5.97 10.81
CA LEU A 83 -2.42 6.20 9.99
C LEU A 83 -2.29 5.17 8.86
N VAL A 84 -2.49 3.87 9.14
CA VAL A 84 -2.52 2.83 8.09
C VAL A 84 -3.64 3.14 7.09
N TYR A 85 -4.85 3.42 7.58
CA TYR A 85 -5.99 3.71 6.71
C TYR A 85 -5.75 4.94 5.82
N GLY A 86 -5.35 6.07 6.42
CA GLY A 86 -5.08 7.31 5.68
C GLY A 86 -3.96 7.16 4.65
N SER A 87 -2.84 6.53 5.04
CA SER A 87 -1.73 6.28 4.11
C SER A 87 -2.11 5.32 2.98
N THR A 88 -2.96 4.32 3.25
CA THR A 88 -3.50 3.43 2.22
C THR A 88 -4.41 4.16 1.24
N LEU A 89 -5.26 5.07 1.73
CA LEU A 89 -6.12 5.90 0.87
C LEU A 89 -5.30 6.79 -0.07
N VAL A 90 -4.14 7.28 0.37
CA VAL A 90 -3.21 8.02 -0.50
C VAL A 90 -2.72 7.12 -1.65
N SER A 91 -2.34 5.86 -1.36
CA SER A 91 -1.97 4.90 -2.41
C SER A 91 -3.14 4.63 -3.38
N VAL A 92 -4.36 4.47 -2.86
CA VAL A 92 -5.59 4.27 -3.67
C VAL A 92 -5.87 5.49 -4.55
N LEU A 93 -5.69 6.70 -4.02
CA LEU A 93 -5.87 7.94 -4.75
C LEU A 93 -4.87 8.06 -5.89
N SER A 94 -3.57 7.88 -5.62
CA SER A 94 -2.52 7.93 -6.64
C SER A 94 -2.77 6.91 -7.75
N ALA A 95 -3.12 5.68 -7.40
CA ALA A 95 -3.45 4.64 -8.38
C ALA A 95 -4.73 4.96 -9.17
N SER A 96 -5.71 5.61 -8.54
CA SER A 96 -6.93 6.06 -9.23
C SER A 96 -6.65 7.21 -10.20
N ILE A 97 -5.73 8.12 -9.86
CA ILE A 97 -5.28 9.17 -10.78
C ILE A 97 -4.55 8.56 -11.97
N ALA A 98 -3.63 7.61 -11.75
CA ALA A 98 -2.96 6.89 -12.82
C ALA A 98 -3.96 6.20 -13.76
N ALA A 99 -5.00 5.58 -13.20
CA ALA A 99 -6.06 4.94 -13.98
C ALA A 99 -6.86 5.89 -14.88
N LEU A 100 -6.89 7.20 -14.60
CA LEU A 100 -7.56 8.16 -15.48
C LEU A 100 -6.73 8.52 -16.72
N VAL A 101 -5.41 8.31 -16.66
CA VAL A 101 -4.46 8.70 -17.70
C VAL A 101 -4.01 7.51 -18.55
N LEU A 102 -3.94 6.32 -17.95
CA LEU A 102 -3.78 5.03 -18.63
C LEU A 102 -5.08 4.58 -19.28
#